data_AF-A0A960F0F9-F1
#
_entry.id   AF-A0A960F0F9-F1
#
_cell.length_a   1.000
_cell.length_b   1.000
_cell.length_c   1.000
_cell.angle_alpha   90.00
_cell.angle_beta   90.00
_cell.angle_gamma   90.00
#
_symmetry.space_group_name_H-M   'P 1'
#
loop_
_entity.id
_entity.type
_entity.pdbx_description
1 polymer ?
#
loop_
_entity_poly.entity_id
_entity_poly.type
_entity_poly.pdbx_seq_one_letter_code
_entity_poly.pdbx_strand_id
1 'polypeptide(L)'
;AGVVPNSGSYELCYPERQTTIIGNLVYSNNQGDTPAIDVALLAMGNGIVVAGGVLNDIQRNQVWDHDKAGIALVPYLEEDPNDDLPTPEEWDTTCADAKQQRPTDPGGAILWNAQQNRVIGNEISDSRQYDIILASADLDVGTLGNCFADNTMGATAPTDLEALGPCDGTQATDWSAGTYDIITWLAEDHPPSADWTTADLPALEPQENMPDAATAPANPATNMPVDVDLDAIALPAKP
;
A
#
# COMPACT_ATOMS: atom_id res chain seq x y z
N ALA A 1 1.32 -3.65 8.67
CA ALA A 1 0.25 -2.82 8.08
C ALA A 1 -0.99 -3.65 7.83
N GLY A 2 -2.15 -3.01 7.62
CA GLY A 2 -3.41 -3.71 7.33
C GLY A 2 -3.54 -4.16 5.88
N VAL A 3 -3.23 -3.28 4.92
CA VAL A 3 -3.30 -3.57 3.47
C VAL A 3 -1.98 -3.17 2.82
N VAL A 4 -1.34 -4.09 2.09
CA VAL A 4 0.02 -3.89 1.53
C VAL A 4 0.15 -4.43 0.11
N PRO A 5 -0.38 -3.75 -0.92
CA PRO A 5 0.06 -4.00 -2.28
C PRO A 5 1.56 -3.67 -2.40
N ASN A 6 2.35 -4.61 -2.89
CA ASN A 6 3.80 -4.47 -2.99
C ASN A 6 4.33 -4.96 -4.34
N SER A 7 5.23 -4.18 -4.92
CA SER A 7 5.95 -4.56 -6.14
C SER A 7 7.14 -5.47 -5.83
N GLY A 8 7.50 -6.28 -6.82
CA GLY A 8 8.74 -7.04 -6.81
C GLY A 8 8.85 -7.96 -8.01
N SER A 9 10.07 -8.16 -8.50
CA SER A 9 10.34 -9.00 -9.69
C SER A 9 10.16 -10.50 -9.44
N TYR A 10 9.87 -10.90 -8.20
CA TYR A 10 9.49 -12.28 -7.85
C TYR A 10 8.07 -12.64 -8.29
N GLU A 11 7.25 -11.66 -8.67
CA GLU A 11 5.98 -11.90 -9.36
C GLU A 11 6.17 -11.89 -10.88
N LEU A 12 5.23 -12.46 -11.65
CA LEU A 12 5.38 -12.52 -13.11
C LEU A 12 5.01 -11.21 -13.82
N CYS A 13 4.11 -10.43 -13.22
CA CYS A 13 3.46 -9.30 -13.89
C CYS A 13 3.69 -8.00 -13.11
N TYR A 14 4.94 -7.77 -12.73
CA TYR A 14 5.35 -6.56 -12.01
C TYR A 14 5.30 -5.31 -12.92
N PRO A 15 5.31 -4.10 -12.32
CA PRO A 15 5.09 -3.86 -10.89
C PRO A 15 3.69 -4.29 -10.46
N GLU A 16 3.46 -4.37 -9.15
CA GLU A 16 2.09 -4.36 -8.62
C GLU A 16 1.39 -3.11 -9.18
N ARG A 17 0.22 -3.31 -9.78
CA ARG A 17 -0.44 -2.22 -10.52
C ARG A 17 -1.95 -2.34 -10.60
N GLN A 18 -2.61 -1.18 -10.69
CA GLN A 18 -4.06 -1.05 -10.92
C GLN A 18 -4.93 -1.73 -9.86
N THR A 19 -4.42 -1.91 -8.65
CA THR A 19 -5.20 -2.38 -7.51
C THR A 19 -6.19 -1.31 -7.09
N THR A 20 -7.45 -1.72 -6.90
CA THR A 20 -8.50 -0.88 -6.32
C THR A 20 -8.69 -1.25 -4.85
N ILE A 21 -8.43 -0.31 -3.95
CA ILE A 21 -8.68 -0.43 -2.50
C ILE A 21 -9.81 0.52 -2.15
N ILE A 22 -11.02 0.00 -1.99
CA ILE A 22 -12.22 0.82 -1.82
C ILE A 22 -13.16 0.34 -0.72
N GLY A 23 -13.68 1.28 0.08
CA GLY A 23 -14.76 1.01 1.04
C GLY A 23 -14.35 0.18 2.26
N ASN A 24 -13.07 0.21 2.64
CA ASN A 24 -12.55 -0.61 3.74
C ASN A 24 -12.54 0.13 5.09
N LEU A 25 -12.70 -0.64 6.18
CA LEU A 25 -12.33 -0.22 7.54
C LEU A 25 -10.91 -0.73 7.84
N VAL A 26 -9.94 0.17 8.04
CA VAL A 26 -8.53 -0.19 8.28
C VAL A 26 -8.02 0.51 9.53
N TYR A 27 -7.93 -0.22 10.65
CA TYR A 27 -7.66 0.43 11.93
C TYR A 27 -6.81 -0.40 12.89
N SER A 28 -6.17 0.28 13.84
CA SER A 28 -5.43 -0.34 14.96
C SER A 28 -4.37 -1.36 14.51
N ASN A 29 -3.68 -1.13 13.40
CA ASN A 29 -2.70 -2.07 12.84
C ASN A 29 -1.32 -1.94 13.52
N ASN A 30 -1.32 -2.02 14.86
CA ASN A 30 -0.19 -1.69 15.75
C ASN A 30 0.36 -2.93 16.49
N GLN A 31 -0.04 -4.14 16.10
CA GLN A 31 0.29 -5.34 16.85
C GLN A 31 1.73 -5.79 16.61
N GLY A 32 2.61 -5.48 17.56
CA GLY A 32 4.06 -5.75 17.44
C GLY A 32 4.55 -7.11 17.93
N ASP A 33 3.69 -7.90 18.59
CA ASP A 33 4.01 -9.25 19.09
C ASP A 33 3.60 -10.37 18.13
N THR A 34 3.19 -10.02 16.91
CA THR A 34 2.85 -10.99 15.87
C THR A 34 4.11 -11.53 15.19
N PRO A 35 4.18 -12.85 14.94
CA PRO A 35 5.24 -13.42 14.11
C PRO A 35 5.23 -12.81 12.71
N ALA A 36 6.35 -12.24 12.29
CA ALA A 36 6.49 -11.55 11.01
C ALA A 36 7.89 -11.72 10.43
N ILE A 37 7.99 -11.64 9.11
CA ILE A 37 9.27 -11.49 8.42
C ILE A 37 9.77 -10.04 8.57
N ASP A 38 11.08 -9.81 8.46
CA ASP A 38 11.71 -8.50 8.71
C ASP A 38 11.06 -7.36 7.89
N VAL A 39 10.80 -7.58 6.61
CA VAL A 39 10.14 -6.58 5.75
C VAL A 39 8.70 -6.25 6.16
N ALA A 40 8.00 -7.19 6.81
CA ALA A 40 6.65 -6.95 7.32
C ALA A 40 6.68 -6.15 8.64
N LEU A 41 7.75 -6.27 9.43
CA LEU A 41 7.98 -5.45 10.62
C LEU A 41 8.17 -3.97 10.24
N LEU A 42 8.85 -3.67 9.13
CA LEU A 42 8.99 -2.31 8.60
C LEU A 42 7.63 -1.65 8.33
N ALA A 43 6.65 -2.41 7.86
CA ALA A 43 5.30 -1.90 7.59
C ALA A 43 4.39 -1.85 8.84
N MET A 44 4.87 -2.28 10.01
CA MET A 44 4.10 -2.25 11.27
C MET A 44 3.64 -0.83 11.61
N GLY A 45 2.46 -0.70 12.21
CA GLY A 45 1.93 0.59 12.62
C GLY A 45 1.42 1.46 11.48
N ASN A 46 1.28 0.92 10.26
CA ASN A 46 0.63 1.61 9.15
C ASN A 46 -0.74 1.00 8.82
N GLY A 47 -1.65 1.80 8.28
CA GLY A 47 -2.92 1.32 7.74
C GLY A 47 -2.76 0.66 6.37
N ILE A 48 -2.70 1.47 5.32
CA ILE A 48 -2.53 1.04 3.92
C ILE A 48 -1.13 1.46 3.45
N VAL A 49 -0.35 0.52 2.92
CA VAL A 49 1.01 0.80 2.40
C VAL A 49 1.10 0.34 0.95
N VAL A 50 1.23 1.28 0.02
CA VAL A 50 1.59 0.98 -1.37
C VAL A 50 3.10 0.97 -1.46
N ALA A 51 3.68 -0.22 -1.45
CA ALA A 51 5.12 -0.43 -1.45
C ALA A 51 5.60 -0.62 -2.89
N GLY A 52 5.91 0.50 -3.57
CA GLY A 52 6.37 0.50 -4.95
C GLY A 52 5.31 0.21 -6.01
N GLY A 53 4.04 0.19 -5.63
CA GLY A 53 2.90 -0.04 -6.52
C GLY A 53 2.57 1.13 -7.44
N VAL A 54 1.96 0.85 -8.59
CA VAL A 54 1.65 1.88 -9.60
C VAL A 54 0.18 1.89 -10.03
N LEU A 55 -0.34 3.05 -10.41
CA LEU A 55 -1.70 3.19 -10.96
C LEU A 55 -2.81 2.69 -10.03
N ASN A 56 -2.59 2.63 -8.72
CA ASN A 56 -3.59 2.13 -7.78
C ASN A 56 -4.64 3.20 -7.46
N ASP A 57 -5.87 2.74 -7.21
CA ASP A 57 -7.00 3.57 -6.78
C ASP A 57 -7.32 3.26 -5.32
N ILE A 58 -6.97 4.17 -4.41
CA ILE A 58 -7.24 4.08 -2.97
C ILE A 58 -8.35 5.05 -2.61
N GLN A 59 -9.59 4.54 -2.53
CA GLN A 59 -10.78 5.40 -2.48
C GLN A 59 -11.71 5.08 -1.32
N ARG A 60 -12.29 6.11 -0.69
CA ARG A 60 -13.42 5.94 0.25
C ARG A 60 -13.15 4.90 1.34
N ASN A 61 -11.92 4.83 1.85
CA ASN A 61 -11.56 3.99 2.98
C ASN A 61 -11.63 4.81 4.27
N GLN A 62 -12.06 4.18 5.34
CA GLN A 62 -12.03 4.72 6.69
C GLN A 62 -10.82 4.12 7.41
N VAL A 63 -9.81 4.94 7.69
CA VAL A 63 -8.48 4.50 8.15
C VAL A 63 -8.10 5.23 9.44
N TRP A 64 -7.84 4.53 10.55
CA TRP A 64 -7.53 5.24 11.80
C TRP A 64 -6.72 4.46 12.84
N ASP A 65 -6.18 5.18 13.83
CA ASP A 65 -5.47 4.61 14.99
C ASP A 65 -4.25 3.79 14.60
N HIS A 66 -3.27 4.42 13.96
CA HIS A 66 -2.02 3.78 13.51
C HIS A 66 -0.79 4.43 14.18
N ASP A 67 0.24 3.66 14.52
CA ASP A 67 1.47 4.14 15.17
C ASP A 67 2.34 5.02 14.27
N LYS A 68 2.26 4.82 12.95
CA LYS A 68 3.04 5.52 11.94
C LYS A 68 2.11 6.30 11.01
N ALA A 69 1.62 5.66 9.95
CA ALA A 69 0.76 6.32 8.96
C ALA A 69 -0.59 5.67 8.73
N GLY A 70 -1.59 6.47 8.38
CA GLY A 70 -2.85 5.97 7.86
C GLY A 70 -2.65 5.33 6.48
N ILE A 71 -2.13 6.11 5.52
CA ILE A 71 -1.78 5.67 4.17
C ILE A 71 -0.34 6.05 3.86
N ALA A 72 0.44 5.14 3.29
CA ALA A 72 1.82 5.39 2.87
C ALA A 72 2.05 4.96 1.42
N LEU A 73 2.50 5.88 0.57
CA LEU A 73 3.01 5.62 -0.77
C LEU A 73 4.53 5.71 -0.71
N VAL A 74 5.21 4.57 -0.65
CA VAL A 74 6.64 4.50 -0.32
C VAL A 74 7.35 3.50 -1.23
N PRO A 75 8.68 3.62 -1.39
CA PRO A 75 9.42 2.67 -2.18
C PRO A 75 9.51 1.31 -1.49
N TYR A 76 9.68 0.26 -2.30
CA TYR A 76 10.12 -1.05 -1.84
C TYR A 76 11.53 -1.34 -2.36
N LEU A 77 12.45 -1.67 -1.46
CA LEU A 77 13.81 -2.09 -1.82
C LEU A 77 13.82 -3.60 -2.04
N GLU A 78 14.18 -4.01 -3.26
CA GLU A 78 14.45 -5.40 -3.59
C GLU A 78 15.97 -5.57 -3.74
N GLU A 79 16.59 -6.26 -2.78
CA GLU A 79 18.06 -6.39 -2.71
C GLU A 79 18.62 -7.32 -3.80
N ASP A 80 17.90 -8.40 -4.10
CA ASP A 80 18.29 -9.44 -5.07
C ASP A 80 17.16 -9.64 -6.12
N PRO A 81 16.95 -8.66 -7.01
CA PRO A 81 15.89 -8.75 -8.02
C PRO A 81 16.17 -9.79 -9.10
N ASN A 82 15.10 -10.40 -9.59
CA ASN A 82 15.10 -11.35 -10.70
C ASN A 82 15.11 -10.68 -12.08
N ASP A 83 14.71 -9.41 -12.17
CA ASP A 83 14.65 -8.64 -13.43
C ASP A 83 14.87 -7.13 -13.21
N ASP A 84 14.94 -6.35 -14.28
CA ASP A 84 15.02 -4.90 -14.25
C ASP A 84 13.66 -4.21 -14.03
N LEU A 85 13.72 -2.91 -13.70
CA LEU A 85 12.53 -2.09 -13.52
C LEU A 85 11.91 -1.77 -14.89
N PRO A 86 10.63 -2.11 -15.12
CA PRO A 86 9.95 -1.73 -16.35
C PRO A 86 9.69 -0.22 -16.35
N THR A 87 9.87 0.38 -17.51
CA THR A 87 9.47 1.76 -17.76
C THR A 87 7.94 1.89 -17.73
N PRO A 88 7.38 3.11 -17.55
CA PRO A 88 5.94 3.31 -17.62
C PRO A 88 5.29 2.85 -18.94
N GLU A 89 6.04 2.85 -20.05
CA GLU A 89 5.56 2.35 -21.36
C GLU A 89 5.38 0.82 -21.37
N GLU A 90 6.04 0.11 -20.45
CA GLU A 90 6.02 -1.35 -20.35
C GLU A 90 4.97 -1.86 -19.35
N TRP A 91 4.34 -0.97 -18.57
CA TRP A 91 3.32 -1.34 -17.58
C TRP A 91 2.04 -1.93 -18.19
N ASP A 92 1.82 -1.87 -19.50
CA ASP A 92 0.69 -2.56 -20.14
C ASP A 92 1.05 -3.98 -20.63
N THR A 93 2.31 -4.42 -20.44
CA THR A 93 2.76 -5.76 -20.85
C THR A 93 1.93 -6.83 -20.16
N THR A 94 1.30 -7.71 -20.93
CA THR A 94 0.46 -8.77 -20.37
C THR A 94 1.30 -9.85 -19.70
N CYS A 95 0.74 -10.56 -18.72
CA CYS A 95 1.38 -11.73 -18.10
C CYS A 95 1.77 -12.81 -19.13
N ALA A 96 1.00 -12.95 -20.21
CA ALA A 96 1.29 -13.92 -21.27
C ALA A 96 2.55 -13.52 -22.06
N ASP A 97 2.72 -12.23 -22.31
CA ASP A 97 3.87 -11.67 -23.02
C ASP A 97 5.11 -11.63 -22.12
N ALA A 98 4.98 -11.16 -20.87
CA ALA A 98 6.04 -11.15 -19.87
C ALA A 98 6.65 -12.55 -19.68
N LYS A 99 5.82 -13.60 -19.67
CA LYS A 99 6.27 -14.99 -19.58
C LYS A 99 7.17 -15.45 -20.72
N GLN A 100 7.12 -14.79 -21.88
CA GLN A 100 7.99 -15.10 -23.03
C GLN A 100 9.31 -14.32 -22.99
N GLN A 101 9.40 -13.30 -22.15
CA GLN A 101 10.59 -12.47 -22.01
C GLN A 101 11.60 -13.17 -21.11
N ARG A 102 12.88 -12.90 -21.37
CA ARG A 102 13.97 -13.39 -20.52
C ARG A 102 14.31 -12.31 -19.53
N PRO A 103 14.39 -12.63 -18.24
CA PRO A 103 14.83 -11.66 -17.26
C PRO A 103 16.25 -11.19 -17.50
N THR A 104 16.46 -9.92 -17.21
CA THR A 104 17.74 -9.21 -17.26
C THR A 104 18.20 -8.99 -15.83
N ASP A 105 19.40 -9.49 -15.52
CA ASP A 105 20.04 -9.19 -14.22
C ASP A 105 20.42 -7.70 -14.18
N PRO A 106 19.82 -6.89 -13.28
CA PRO A 106 20.14 -5.47 -13.18
C PRO A 106 21.52 -5.21 -12.55
N GLY A 107 22.20 -6.24 -12.00
CA GLY A 107 23.53 -6.14 -11.43
C GLY A 107 23.59 -5.56 -10.02
N GLY A 108 22.45 -5.43 -9.35
CA GLY A 108 22.33 -4.93 -7.98
C GLY A 108 20.87 -4.72 -7.55
N ALA A 109 20.69 -4.18 -6.34
CA ALA A 109 19.38 -3.88 -5.79
C ALA A 109 18.61 -2.85 -6.65
N ILE A 110 17.29 -2.98 -6.67
CA ILE A 110 16.36 -2.04 -7.32
C ILE A 110 15.40 -1.45 -6.30
N LEU A 111 14.96 -0.22 -6.58
CA LEU A 111 13.99 0.47 -5.74
C LEU A 111 12.70 0.72 -6.53
N TRP A 112 11.64 0.02 -6.11
CA TRP A 112 10.30 0.17 -6.70
C TRP A 112 9.64 1.41 -6.11
N ASN A 113 9.51 2.48 -6.87
CA ASN A 113 8.85 3.70 -6.40
C ASN A 113 7.34 3.67 -6.65
N ALA A 114 6.55 4.05 -5.64
CA ALA A 114 5.10 4.16 -5.77
C ALA A 114 4.73 5.33 -6.70
N GLN A 115 4.07 5.05 -7.82
CA GLN A 115 3.86 6.03 -8.90
C GLN A 115 2.43 6.05 -9.42
N GLN A 116 1.96 7.25 -9.80
CA GLN A 116 0.67 7.45 -10.46
C GLN A 116 -0.54 6.85 -9.71
N ASN A 117 -0.43 6.72 -8.38
CA ASN A 117 -1.52 6.26 -7.53
C ASN A 117 -2.47 7.42 -7.22
N ARG A 118 -3.76 7.11 -7.02
CA ARG A 118 -4.83 8.06 -6.72
C ARG A 118 -5.38 7.78 -5.33
N VAL A 119 -5.30 8.76 -4.44
CA VAL A 119 -5.82 8.67 -3.06
C VAL A 119 -6.98 9.64 -2.91
N ILE A 120 -8.22 9.13 -2.92
CA ILE A 120 -9.41 9.96 -3.11
C ILE A 120 -10.53 9.67 -2.10
N GLY A 121 -11.04 10.70 -1.44
CA GLY A 121 -12.26 10.58 -0.64
C GLY A 121 -12.13 9.67 0.59
N ASN A 122 -10.91 9.43 1.08
CA ASN A 122 -10.67 8.63 2.27
C ASN A 122 -10.89 9.50 3.53
N GLU A 123 -11.29 8.87 4.63
CA GLU A 123 -11.31 9.51 5.94
C GLU A 123 -10.25 8.87 6.83
N ILE A 124 -9.20 9.65 7.10
CA ILE A 124 -7.96 9.21 7.74
C ILE A 124 -7.74 10.03 9.00
N SER A 125 -7.58 9.38 10.15
CA SER A 125 -7.37 10.10 11.41
C SER A 125 -6.57 9.31 12.44
N ASP A 126 -6.17 9.99 13.51
CA ASP A 126 -5.57 9.35 14.69
C ASP A 126 -4.29 8.54 14.39
N SER A 127 -3.59 8.88 13.30
CA SER A 127 -2.25 8.39 13.02
C SER A 127 -1.24 9.18 13.87
N ARG A 128 -0.34 8.47 14.55
CA ARG A 128 0.61 9.09 15.51
C ARG A 128 1.72 9.91 14.85
N GLN A 129 2.08 9.63 13.59
CA GLN A 129 3.05 10.45 12.84
C GLN A 129 2.35 11.30 11.77
N TYR A 130 1.74 10.66 10.78
CA TYR A 130 1.09 11.33 9.65
C TYR A 130 -0.12 10.55 9.18
N ASP A 131 -1.16 11.20 8.70
CA ASP A 131 -2.28 10.52 8.07
C ASP A 131 -1.91 10.00 6.67
N ILE A 132 -1.13 10.77 5.91
CA ILE A 132 -0.58 10.31 4.62
C ILE A 132 0.93 10.59 4.53
N ILE A 133 1.69 9.58 4.14
CA ILE A 133 3.11 9.70 3.75
C ILE A 133 3.25 9.43 2.25
N LEU A 134 3.98 10.29 1.55
CA LEU A 134 4.54 10.05 0.23
C LEU A 134 6.06 10.23 0.33
N ALA A 135 6.82 9.19 0.01
CA ALA A 135 8.27 9.28 0.08
C ALA A 135 8.95 8.48 -1.04
N SER A 136 10.19 8.85 -1.33
CA SER A 136 11.11 8.14 -2.22
C SER A 136 12.54 8.38 -1.73
N ALA A 137 13.43 7.42 -1.97
CA ALA A 137 14.82 7.51 -1.53
C ALA A 137 15.77 8.04 -2.63
N ASP A 138 15.35 7.95 -3.89
CA ASP A 138 16.18 8.19 -5.07
C ASP A 138 15.57 9.19 -6.06
N LEU A 139 14.25 9.44 -5.98
CA LEU A 139 13.53 10.34 -6.87
C LEU A 139 12.86 11.50 -6.13
N ASP A 140 12.63 12.60 -6.86
CA ASP A 140 11.76 13.68 -6.39
C ASP A 140 10.30 13.20 -6.41
N VAL A 141 9.67 13.19 -5.25
CA VAL A 141 8.28 12.72 -5.07
C VAL A 141 7.28 13.48 -5.94
N GLY A 142 7.55 14.76 -6.27
CA GLY A 142 6.70 15.55 -7.16
C GLY A 142 6.69 15.06 -8.61
N THR A 143 7.64 14.21 -9.00
CA THR A 143 7.73 13.64 -10.35
C THR A 143 7.07 12.27 -10.48
N LEU A 144 6.68 11.65 -9.37
CA LEU A 144 6.10 10.30 -9.33
C LEU A 144 4.63 10.24 -9.79
N GLY A 145 3.99 11.40 -9.94
CA GLY A 145 2.62 11.50 -10.49
C GLY A 145 1.50 10.98 -9.59
N ASN A 146 1.77 10.70 -8.31
CA ASN A 146 0.72 10.39 -7.34
C ASN A 146 -0.17 11.61 -7.10
N CYS A 147 -1.47 11.41 -6.91
CA CYS A 147 -2.42 12.50 -6.68
C CYS A 147 -3.39 12.24 -5.53
N PHE A 148 -3.91 13.33 -4.98
CA PHE A 148 -4.77 13.36 -3.81
C PHE A 148 -5.97 14.27 -4.07
N ALA A 149 -7.16 13.86 -3.63
CA ALA A 149 -8.35 14.70 -3.70
C ALA A 149 -9.42 14.29 -2.67
N ASP A 150 -10.13 15.26 -2.12
CA ASP A 150 -11.33 15.08 -1.29
C ASP A 150 -11.12 14.20 -0.04
N ASN A 151 -9.88 14.03 0.44
CA ASN A 151 -9.60 13.27 1.66
C ASN A 151 -9.88 14.13 2.88
N THR A 152 -10.54 13.53 3.88
CA THR A 152 -10.59 14.10 5.23
C THR A 152 -9.38 13.56 5.99
N MET A 153 -8.40 14.42 6.23
CA MET A 153 -7.12 14.06 6.83
C MET A 153 -6.55 15.21 7.68
N GLY A 154 -5.63 14.88 8.58
CA GLY A 154 -4.83 15.82 9.35
C GLY A 154 -3.46 16.05 8.73
N ALA A 155 -2.41 15.52 9.36
CA ALA A 155 -1.03 15.81 8.96
C ALA A 155 -0.58 14.94 7.77
N THR A 156 0.13 15.52 6.82
CA THR A 156 0.76 14.78 5.71
C THR A 156 2.26 15.05 5.63
N ALA A 157 2.99 14.11 5.05
CA ALA A 157 4.39 14.27 4.69
C ALA A 157 4.60 13.89 3.21
N PRO A 158 4.98 14.80 2.30
CA PRO A 158 5.12 16.26 2.47
C PRO A 158 3.87 16.96 3.00
N THR A 159 4.03 18.16 3.57
CA THR A 159 2.91 18.96 4.09
C THR A 159 1.99 19.40 2.95
N ASP A 160 0.68 19.34 3.18
CA ASP A 160 -0.39 19.77 2.26
C ASP A 160 -0.43 19.01 0.92
N LEU A 161 -0.40 17.66 0.97
CA LEU A 161 -0.34 16.79 -0.22
C LEU A 161 -1.41 17.08 -1.29
N GLU A 162 -2.64 17.43 -0.92
CA GLU A 162 -3.69 17.78 -1.89
C GLU A 162 -3.43 19.10 -2.63
N ALA A 163 -2.73 20.04 -2.01
CA ALA A 163 -2.30 21.26 -2.69
C ALA A 163 -1.07 21.00 -3.59
N LEU A 164 -0.19 20.08 -3.19
CA LEU A 164 1.01 19.74 -3.94
C LEU A 164 0.71 18.90 -5.18
N GLY A 165 -0.08 17.83 -5.03
CA GLY A 165 -0.45 16.89 -6.08
C GLY A 165 -1.96 16.70 -6.19
N PRO A 166 -2.74 17.70 -6.59
CA PRO A 166 -4.17 17.53 -6.81
C PRO A 166 -4.41 16.56 -7.97
N CYS A 167 -5.44 15.69 -7.86
CA CYS A 167 -5.82 14.82 -8.98
C CYS A 167 -6.34 15.59 -10.20
N ASP A 168 -6.96 16.75 -9.97
CA ASP A 168 -7.36 17.68 -11.01
C ASP A 168 -6.72 19.04 -10.76
N GLY A 169 -6.03 19.59 -11.76
CA GLY A 169 -5.43 20.92 -11.70
C GLY A 169 -3.92 20.92 -11.88
N THR A 170 -3.28 22.00 -11.44
CA THR A 170 -1.83 22.20 -11.60
C THR A 170 -1.11 21.81 -10.33
N GLN A 171 -0.15 20.90 -10.43
CA GLN A 171 0.72 20.52 -9.32
C GLN A 171 1.63 21.67 -8.89
N ALA A 172 1.96 21.69 -7.61
CA ALA A 172 2.98 22.58 -7.08
C ALA A 172 4.38 22.18 -7.56
N THR A 173 5.28 23.15 -7.59
CA THR A 173 6.68 22.94 -8.01
C THR A 173 7.65 22.74 -6.85
N ASP A 174 7.21 22.95 -5.60
CA ASP A 174 8.04 22.81 -4.41
C ASP A 174 7.38 21.83 -3.44
N TRP A 175 8.02 20.68 -3.25
CA TRP A 175 7.57 19.59 -2.39
C TRP A 175 8.45 19.45 -1.13
N SER A 176 9.31 20.44 -0.84
CA SER A 176 10.36 20.33 0.18
C SER A 176 9.87 20.49 1.63
N ALA A 177 8.64 20.98 1.84
CA ALA A 177 8.09 21.18 3.16
C ALA A 177 7.60 19.86 3.78
N GLY A 178 8.11 19.53 4.97
CA GLY A 178 7.63 18.38 5.74
C GLY A 178 7.89 17.02 5.07
N THR A 179 8.93 16.92 4.25
CA THR A 179 9.31 15.64 3.63
C THR A 179 9.59 14.57 4.67
N TYR A 180 9.28 13.32 4.32
CA TYR A 180 9.55 12.17 5.16
C TYR A 180 10.91 11.57 4.82
N ASP A 181 11.75 11.33 5.83
CA ASP A 181 13.02 10.64 5.64
C ASP A 181 12.79 9.12 5.57
N ILE A 182 12.62 8.63 4.34
CA ILE A 182 12.39 7.21 4.09
C ILE A 182 13.61 6.35 4.42
N ILE A 183 14.83 6.89 4.37
CA ILE A 183 16.04 6.13 4.72
C ILE A 183 16.03 5.80 6.20
N THR A 184 15.60 6.75 7.04
CA THR A 184 15.41 6.49 8.46
C THR A 184 14.41 5.37 8.69
N TRP A 185 13.27 5.35 7.98
CA TRP A 185 12.30 4.26 8.09
C TRP A 185 12.88 2.93 7.62
N LEU A 186 13.52 2.86 6.46
CA LEU A 186 14.14 1.62 5.96
C LEU A 186 15.24 1.09 6.89
N ALA A 187 15.83 1.95 7.73
CA ALA A 187 16.85 1.59 8.71
C ALA A 187 16.33 1.46 10.16
N GLU A 188 15.01 1.49 10.38
CA GLU A 188 14.42 1.36 11.72
C GLU A 188 14.76 0.00 12.35
N ASP A 189 15.20 0.02 13.61
CA ASP A 189 15.41 -1.18 14.41
C ASP A 189 14.07 -1.61 15.01
N HIS A 190 13.61 -2.81 14.63
CA HIS A 190 12.35 -3.37 15.13
C HIS A 190 12.63 -4.45 16.17
N PRO A 191 11.74 -4.62 17.18
CA PRO A 191 11.80 -5.77 18.07
C PRO A 191 11.87 -7.06 17.23
N PRO A 192 12.63 -8.08 17.67
CA PRO A 192 12.68 -9.34 16.97
C PRO A 192 11.27 -9.94 16.88
N SER A 193 10.96 -10.55 15.73
CA SER A 193 9.69 -11.26 15.54
C SER A 193 9.44 -12.25 16.68
N ALA A 194 8.18 -12.33 17.10
CA ALA A 194 7.74 -13.43 17.95
C ALA A 194 7.96 -14.78 17.25
N ASP A 195 8.24 -15.82 18.02
CA ASP A 195 8.31 -17.19 17.51
C ASP A 195 6.91 -17.68 17.14
N TRP A 196 6.71 -18.00 15.86
CA TRP A 196 5.43 -18.47 15.34
C TRP A 196 4.90 -19.73 16.02
N THR A 197 5.77 -20.53 16.64
CA THR A 197 5.38 -21.76 17.36
C THR A 197 4.84 -21.50 18.75
N THR A 198 5.12 -20.34 19.34
CA THR A 198 4.75 -20.00 20.72
C THR A 198 3.99 -18.68 20.86
N ALA A 199 3.71 -17.99 19.76
CA ALA A 199 3.00 -16.71 19.79
C ALA A 199 1.57 -16.88 20.33
N ASP A 200 1.15 -15.92 21.16
CA ASP A 200 -0.20 -15.88 21.69
C ASP A 200 -1.17 -15.45 20.58
N LEU A 201 -2.13 -16.32 20.29
CA LEU A 201 -3.19 -16.01 19.33
C LEU A 201 -4.33 -15.27 20.02
N PRO A 202 -4.96 -14.29 19.36
CA PRO A 202 -6.20 -13.72 19.85
C PRO A 202 -7.28 -14.80 19.97
N ALA A 203 -8.25 -14.58 20.85
CA ALA A 203 -9.41 -15.46 20.92
C ALA A 203 -10.12 -15.51 19.57
N LEU A 204 -10.51 -16.71 19.15
CA LEU A 204 -11.31 -16.88 17.94
C LEU A 204 -12.72 -16.39 18.23
N GLU A 205 -13.06 -15.23 17.69
CA GLU A 205 -14.41 -14.68 17.77
C GLU A 205 -15.34 -15.35 16.74
N PRO A 206 -16.66 -15.44 17.02
CA PRO A 206 -17.62 -15.89 16.03
C PRO A 206 -17.58 -15.03 14.77
N GLN A 207 -17.49 -15.66 13.59
CA GLN A 207 -17.62 -14.96 12.32
C GLN A 207 -19.11 -14.73 12.01
N GLU A 208 -19.66 -13.60 12.46
CA GLU A 208 -21.09 -13.28 12.34
C GLU A 208 -21.62 -13.32 10.89
N ASN A 209 -20.75 -12.98 9.93
CA ASN A 209 -21.04 -13.03 8.50
C ASN A 209 -20.91 -14.44 7.88
N MET A 210 -20.50 -15.45 8.65
CA MET A 210 -20.37 -16.85 8.23
C MET A 210 -21.10 -17.83 9.17
N PRO A 211 -22.43 -17.68 9.37
CA PRO A 211 -23.18 -18.45 10.37
C PRO A 211 -23.21 -19.97 10.11
N ASP A 212 -23.10 -20.39 8.84
CA ASP A 212 -23.19 -21.79 8.42
C ASP A 212 -21.85 -22.33 7.87
N ALA A 213 -20.70 -21.77 8.32
CA ALA A 213 -19.38 -22.08 7.76
C ALA A 213 -19.07 -23.59 7.63
N ALA A 214 -19.52 -24.42 8.58
CA ALA A 214 -19.29 -25.86 8.56
C ALA A 214 -20.09 -26.62 7.48
N THR A 215 -21.18 -26.04 6.98
CA THR A 215 -22.12 -26.67 6.03
C THR A 215 -22.29 -25.87 4.74
N ALA A 216 -21.67 -24.70 4.63
CA ALA A 216 -21.72 -23.85 3.45
C ALA A 216 -21.25 -24.63 2.20
N PRO A 217 -22.01 -24.62 1.10
CA PRO A 217 -21.61 -25.30 -0.12
C PRO A 217 -20.36 -24.64 -0.72
N ALA A 218 -19.43 -25.45 -1.22
CA ALA A 218 -18.25 -24.94 -1.92
C ALA A 218 -18.66 -24.24 -3.23
N ASN A 219 -18.16 -23.03 -3.44
CA ASN A 219 -18.31 -22.29 -4.70
C ASN A 219 -16.91 -22.02 -5.29
N PRO A 220 -16.50 -22.73 -6.35
CA PRO A 220 -15.17 -22.56 -6.92
C PRO A 220 -15.06 -21.22 -7.66
N ALA A 221 -13.92 -20.54 -7.49
CA ALA A 221 -13.57 -19.25 -8.10
C ALA A 221 -13.30 -19.36 -9.62
N THR A 222 -14.24 -19.92 -10.38
CA THR A 222 -14.13 -20.18 -11.83
C THR A 222 -14.53 -18.99 -12.70
N ASN A 223 -15.25 -18.01 -12.13
CA ASN A 223 -15.75 -16.82 -12.82
C ASN A 223 -15.23 -15.55 -12.14
N MET A 224 -13.93 -15.53 -11.81
CA MET A 224 -13.27 -14.40 -11.18
C MET A 224 -12.37 -13.64 -12.18
N PRO A 225 -12.15 -12.34 -11.98
CA PRO A 225 -12.89 -11.48 -11.05
C PRO A 225 -14.35 -11.26 -11.52
N VAL A 226 -15.27 -11.09 -10.57
CA VAL A 226 -16.64 -10.69 -10.88
C VAL A 226 -16.69 -9.19 -11.18
N ASP A 227 -17.67 -8.75 -11.96
CA ASP A 227 -17.94 -7.32 -12.13
C ASP A 227 -18.35 -6.71 -10.79
N VAL A 228 -17.67 -5.64 -10.38
CA VAL A 228 -17.95 -4.88 -9.16
C VAL A 228 -18.37 -3.47 -9.55
N ASP A 229 -19.53 -3.03 -9.06
CA ASP A 229 -19.98 -1.65 -9.19
C ASP A 229 -19.25 -0.78 -8.15
N LEU A 230 -18.13 -0.17 -8.56
CA LEU A 230 -17.30 0.66 -7.69
C LEU A 230 -18.01 1.95 -7.25
N ASP A 231 -18.94 2.45 -8.05
CA ASP A 231 -19.70 3.68 -7.75
C ASP A 231 -20.74 3.44 -6.65
N ALA A 232 -21.23 2.20 -6.51
CA ALA A 232 -22.12 1.81 -5.43
C ALA A 232 -21.42 1.66 -4.06
N ILE A 233 -20.08 1.60 -4.02
CA ILE A 233 -19.33 1.43 -2.77
C ILE A 233 -19.12 2.79 -2.09
N ALA A 234 -19.73 2.94 -0.91
CA ALA A 234 -19.62 4.14 -0.08
C ALA A 234 -18.49 4.02 0.95
N LEU A 235 -18.05 5.19 1.47
CA LEU A 235 -17.18 5.25 2.65
C LEU A 235 -17.90 4.62 3.85
N PRO A 236 -17.35 3.56 4.48
CA PRO A 236 -17.95 2.97 5.67
C PRO A 236 -17.80 3.90 6.88
N ALA A 237 -18.79 3.88 7.77
CA ALA A 237 -18.71 4.61 9.04
C ALA A 237 -17.81 3.87 10.04
N LYS A 238 -17.12 4.61 10.91
CA LYS A 238 -16.43 4.04 12.07
C LYS A 238 -17.41 3.23 12.95
N PRO A 239 -17.04 2.02 13.41
CA PRO A 239 -17.84 1.22 14.35
C PRO A 239 -18.12 1.89 15.69
#